data_AF-A0AAD6UPP5-F1
#
_entry.id   AF-A0AAD6UPP5-F1
#
_cell.length_a   1.000
_cell.length_b   1.000
_cell.length_c   1.000
_cell.angle_alpha   90.00
_cell.angle_beta   90.00
_cell.angle_gamma   90.00
#
_symmetry.space_group_name_H-M   'P 1'
#
loop_
_entity.id
_entity.type
_entity.pdbx_description
1 polymer ?
#
loop_
_entity_poly.entity_id
_entity_poly.type
_entity_poly.pdbx_seq_one_letter_code
_entity_poly.pdbx_strand_id
1 'polypeptide(L)'
;MSFHVALLVFFGACSLPVWFCNGQVDDTRGKLILGRESMHLCAAHFRVSTQPWRMPYYEHPIHKQFRTYIYAFTWEDPEEDMRHLGLTSNDSVLAITSGGDNVLHYAISASPKHIHCVDMNPCQGHLVELKLAAIHTLDYADFFAMFGEGRHPNFRHLLDSKIAPYLSAAAYDFWRENGDAFSSAFYLRGYSGWAIYLMRLVFKCAGASGHVKDFCNADTLEEQDRIWRAHLRPLMLNPVVVSLMKSPVFCWNALGVPLNQRKMLLNDGGVYEYIRDTLDPLPSSYLLTAALLGHYTHDSCPEYLTRCGFEKLKANSSNALHAFRLHTDTVVGVLRGLPGDSLTR
;
A
#
# COMPACT_ATOMS: atom_id res chain seq x y z
N MET A 1 30.89 -1.08 3.47
CA MET A 1 29.89 -1.80 2.66
C MET A 1 28.49 -1.40 3.13
N SER A 2 28.25 -0.08 3.19
CA SER A 2 27.10 0.55 3.87
C SER A 2 26.66 1.74 3.04
N PHE A 3 25.73 1.53 2.10
CA PHE A 3 25.08 2.60 1.33
C PHE A 3 23.75 2.16 0.69
N HIS A 4 23.25 0.94 0.94
CA HIS A 4 22.09 0.38 0.24
C HIS A 4 20.74 0.51 0.98
N VAL A 5 20.72 1.01 2.22
CA VAL A 5 19.49 1.12 3.03
C VAL A 5 18.83 2.51 2.88
N ALA A 6 19.49 3.48 2.25
CA ALA A 6 19.01 4.86 2.20
C ALA A 6 18.10 5.21 0.99
N LEU A 7 17.92 4.31 0.00
CA LEU A 7 17.30 4.69 -1.28
C LEU A 7 15.86 4.21 -1.50
N LEU A 8 15.36 3.26 -0.71
CA LEU A 8 13.96 2.78 -0.78
C LEU A 8 12.99 3.61 0.09
N VAL A 9 13.52 4.43 0.99
CA VAL A 9 12.77 5.40 1.82
C VAL A 9 12.14 6.52 0.98
N PHE A 10 12.52 6.66 -0.31
CA PHE A 10 12.06 7.78 -1.11
C PHE A 10 10.59 7.74 -1.52
N PHE A 11 9.92 6.58 -1.52
CA PHE A 11 8.46 6.54 -1.75
C PHE A 11 7.64 6.91 -0.51
N GLY A 12 8.25 6.93 0.70
CA GLY A 12 7.54 7.08 1.97
C GLY A 12 8.01 8.20 2.91
N ALA A 13 9.21 8.77 2.82
CA ALA A 13 9.64 9.67 3.92
C ALA A 13 10.61 10.80 3.55
N CYS A 14 10.26 11.63 2.56
CA CYS A 14 10.93 12.92 2.37
C CYS A 14 9.95 14.04 1.98
N SER A 15 9.14 14.48 2.94
CA SER A 15 8.33 15.72 2.83
C SER A 15 8.57 16.64 4.04
N LEU A 16 9.85 16.84 4.39
CA LEU A 16 10.26 17.52 5.62
C LEU A 16 10.50 19.05 5.56
N PRO A 17 10.44 19.79 4.43
CA PRO A 17 10.43 21.27 4.59
C PRO A 17 9.39 22.13 3.84
N VAL A 18 8.57 21.65 2.89
CA VAL A 18 7.93 22.61 1.93
C VAL A 18 6.42 22.46 1.71
N TRP A 19 5.67 21.93 2.69
CA TRP A 19 4.21 22.18 2.76
C TRP A 19 3.87 23.43 3.60
N PHE A 20 4.89 24.18 4.04
CA PHE A 20 4.74 25.51 4.61
C PHE A 20 4.70 26.56 3.49
N CYS A 21 3.82 27.55 3.63
CA CYS A 21 3.55 28.62 2.66
C CYS A 21 2.70 28.23 1.44
N ASN A 22 1.40 28.02 1.66
CA ASN A 22 0.35 28.83 1.00
C ASN A 22 -1.04 28.31 1.38
N GLY A 23 -1.53 28.76 2.53
CA GLY A 23 -2.94 28.71 2.88
C GLY A 23 -3.36 30.08 3.39
N GLN A 24 -3.77 30.98 2.49
CA GLN A 24 -4.54 32.14 2.91
C GLN A 24 -5.95 31.65 3.29
N VAL A 25 -6.32 31.86 4.55
CA VAL A 25 -7.68 31.70 5.04
C VAL A 25 -8.46 32.92 4.58
N ASP A 26 -9.46 32.71 3.71
CA ASP A 26 -10.46 33.74 3.40
C ASP A 26 -11.78 33.35 4.06
N ASP A 27 -12.23 34.19 5.00
CA ASP A 27 -13.46 34.07 5.78
C ASP A 27 -14.58 34.79 5.03
N THR A 28 -15.49 34.05 4.40
CA THR A 28 -16.81 34.60 4.07
C THR A 28 -17.91 33.55 4.14
N ARG A 29 -18.94 33.89 4.92
CA ARG A 29 -20.20 33.16 5.13
C ARG A 29 -20.98 32.98 3.82
N GLY A 30 -21.57 31.80 3.60
CA GLY A 30 -22.51 31.61 2.48
C GLY A 30 -23.25 30.26 2.43
N LYS A 31 -24.49 30.26 2.96
CA LYS A 31 -25.70 29.45 2.65
C LYS A 31 -25.55 28.03 2.06
N LEU A 32 -26.09 27.05 2.81
CA LEU A 32 -26.47 25.72 2.31
C LEU A 32 -27.54 25.81 1.21
N ILE A 33 -27.26 25.21 0.05
CA ILE A 33 -28.27 24.82 -0.94
C ILE A 33 -28.38 23.29 -0.87
N LEU A 34 -29.53 22.78 -0.43
CA LEU A 34 -29.85 21.35 -0.41
C LEU A 34 -30.13 20.88 -1.84
N GLY A 35 -29.33 19.95 -2.33
CA GLY A 35 -29.48 19.32 -3.64
C GLY A 35 -29.37 17.80 -3.57
N ARG A 36 -30.46 17.15 -4.01
CA ARG A 36 -30.67 15.71 -4.34
C ARG A 36 -30.38 14.66 -3.28
N GLU A 37 -31.49 14.09 -2.79
CA GLU A 37 -31.58 12.84 -2.02
C GLU A 37 -30.89 11.68 -2.74
N SER A 38 -29.70 11.32 -2.27
CA SER A 38 -29.26 9.94 -2.28
C SER A 38 -29.66 9.36 -0.91
N MET A 39 -30.16 8.13 -0.87
CA MET A 39 -30.44 7.43 0.39
C MET A 39 -29.12 7.25 1.15
N HIS A 40 -28.73 8.26 1.91
CA HIS A 40 -27.70 8.17 2.91
C HIS A 40 -28.23 7.23 3.99
N LEU A 41 -27.82 5.97 3.93
CA LEU A 41 -27.84 5.11 5.11
C LEU A 41 -27.16 5.92 6.23
N CYS A 42 -27.95 6.31 7.23
CA CYS A 42 -27.56 7.30 8.21
C CYS A 42 -26.22 6.89 8.85
N ALA A 43 -25.23 7.79 8.88
CA ALA A 43 -23.90 7.57 9.48
C ALA A 43 -23.95 7.11 10.96
N ALA A 44 -25.13 7.21 11.60
CA ALA A 44 -25.39 6.63 12.91
C ALA A 44 -25.43 5.09 12.94
N HIS A 45 -25.73 4.42 11.82
CA HIS A 45 -25.93 2.96 11.80
C HIS A 45 -24.63 2.15 11.85
N PHE A 46 -23.47 2.75 11.56
CA PHE A 46 -22.15 2.09 11.62
C PHE A 46 -21.29 2.50 12.83
N ARG A 47 -21.83 3.28 13.78
CA ARG A 47 -21.13 3.57 15.06
C ARG A 47 -21.11 2.40 16.04
N VAL A 48 -21.54 1.21 15.61
CA VAL A 48 -21.41 -0.05 16.36
C VAL A 48 -20.27 -0.90 15.78
N SER A 49 -19.22 -0.29 15.22
CA SER A 49 -17.96 -1.03 15.03
C SER A 49 -17.28 -1.13 16.40
N THR A 50 -17.18 -2.35 16.93
CA THR A 50 -16.43 -2.64 18.15
C THR A 50 -14.92 -2.47 17.98
N GLN A 51 -14.43 -2.26 16.75
CA GLN A 51 -13.01 -2.03 16.45
C GLN A 51 -12.83 -0.99 15.33
N PRO A 52 -12.94 0.31 15.61
CA PRO A 52 -12.65 1.32 14.60
C PRO A 52 -11.14 1.57 14.55
N TRP A 53 -10.41 0.77 13.77
CA TRP A 53 -9.01 1.07 13.43
C TRP A 53 -8.88 2.45 12.79
N ARG A 54 -9.92 2.86 12.07
CA ARG A 54 -10.03 4.14 11.38
C ARG A 54 -10.27 5.28 12.37
N MET A 55 -9.33 6.22 12.41
CA MET A 55 -9.53 7.47 13.13
C MET A 55 -10.57 8.34 12.41
N PRO A 56 -11.45 9.05 13.13
CA PRO A 56 -12.38 9.98 12.52
C PRO A 56 -11.63 11.04 11.70
N TYR A 57 -12.12 11.33 10.49
CA TYR A 57 -11.60 12.39 9.64
C TYR A 57 -12.74 13.08 8.89
N TYR A 58 -12.50 14.30 8.46
CA TYR A 58 -13.41 15.04 7.58
C TYR A 58 -12.91 14.97 6.14
N GLU A 59 -13.84 14.86 5.20
CA GLU A 59 -13.47 14.93 3.79
C GLU A 59 -13.04 16.35 3.41
N HIS A 60 -11.79 16.47 2.97
CA HIS A 60 -11.26 17.69 2.39
C HIS A 60 -11.27 17.62 0.85
N PRO A 61 -11.30 18.77 0.14
CA PRO A 61 -11.27 18.79 -1.33
C PRO A 61 -10.09 18.03 -1.94
N ILE A 62 -8.95 17.99 -1.25
CA ILE A 62 -7.76 17.22 -1.68
C ILE A 62 -8.02 15.72 -1.74
N HIS A 63 -8.89 15.17 -0.87
CA HIS A 63 -9.22 13.74 -0.87
C HIS A 63 -9.92 13.32 -2.16
N LYS A 64 -10.71 14.23 -2.77
CA LYS A 64 -11.42 13.97 -4.04
C LYS A 64 -10.50 13.85 -5.25
N GLN A 65 -9.22 14.21 -5.11
CA GLN A 65 -8.23 14.01 -6.16
C GLN A 65 -7.83 12.54 -6.31
N PHE A 66 -8.01 11.74 -5.24
CA PHE A 66 -7.74 10.31 -5.24
C PHE A 66 -9.01 9.55 -5.59
N ARG A 67 -8.98 8.84 -6.73
CA ARG A 67 -10.11 8.01 -7.18
C ARG A 67 -10.06 6.59 -6.63
N THR A 68 -8.89 6.14 -6.21
CA THR A 68 -8.62 4.79 -5.72
C THR A 68 -7.30 4.77 -4.93
N TYR A 69 -6.92 3.62 -4.38
CA TYR A 69 -5.63 3.44 -3.71
C TYR A 69 -4.47 3.50 -4.72
N ILE A 70 -3.32 3.99 -4.27
CA ILE A 70 -2.12 4.05 -5.09
C ILE A 70 -1.45 2.69 -5.14
N TYR A 71 -1.23 2.08 -3.98
CA TYR A 71 -0.46 0.85 -3.83
C TYR A 71 -1.35 -0.31 -3.35
N ALA A 72 -1.34 -1.44 -4.05
CA ALA A 72 -1.98 -2.67 -3.57
C ALA A 72 -1.07 -3.44 -2.58
N PHE A 73 0.24 -3.21 -2.66
CA PHE A 73 1.29 -3.79 -1.85
C PHE A 73 2.46 -2.81 -1.66
N THR A 74 3.31 -3.03 -0.68
CA THR A 74 4.57 -2.29 -0.45
C THR A 74 5.72 -2.83 -1.30
N TRP A 75 6.69 -1.98 -1.63
CA TRP A 75 7.93 -2.37 -2.34
C TRP A 75 9.13 -2.47 -1.39
N GLU A 76 8.91 -2.21 -0.12
CA GLU A 76 9.89 -2.25 0.95
C GLU A 76 9.87 -3.63 1.63
N ASP A 77 11.05 -4.19 1.89
CA ASP A 77 11.18 -5.43 2.66
C ASP A 77 11.06 -5.11 4.16
N PRO A 78 9.98 -5.55 4.85
CA PRO A 78 9.81 -5.24 6.26
C PRO A 78 10.82 -5.95 7.18
N GLU A 79 11.52 -6.99 6.71
CA GLU A 79 12.58 -7.65 7.49
C GLU A 79 13.79 -6.73 7.72
N GLU A 80 14.09 -5.85 6.75
CA GLU A 80 15.12 -4.82 6.92
C GLU A 80 14.72 -3.82 8.00
N ASP A 81 13.44 -3.41 8.02
CA ASP A 81 12.90 -2.52 9.04
C ASP A 81 13.01 -3.15 10.43
N MET A 82 12.67 -4.43 10.57
CA MET A 82 12.79 -5.16 11.84
C MET A 82 14.24 -5.24 12.32
N ARG A 83 15.19 -5.48 11.41
CA ARG A 83 16.63 -5.55 11.71
C ARG A 83 17.22 -4.23 12.17
N HIS A 84 16.73 -3.11 11.65
CA HIS A 84 17.29 -1.78 11.94
C HIS A 84 16.56 -1.01 13.04
N LEU A 85 15.24 -1.14 13.13
CA LEU A 85 14.44 -0.39 14.11
C LEU A 85 14.39 -1.06 15.48
N GLY A 86 14.60 -2.38 15.54
CA GLY A 86 14.56 -3.14 16.80
C GLY A 86 13.24 -2.96 17.54
N LEU A 87 12.11 -3.09 16.82
CA LEU A 87 10.77 -2.87 17.37
C LEU A 87 10.44 -3.88 18.47
N THR A 88 9.73 -3.42 19.48
CA THR A 88 9.26 -4.20 20.63
C THR A 88 7.80 -3.91 20.93
N SER A 89 7.21 -4.70 21.84
CA SER A 89 5.83 -4.49 22.29
C SER A 89 5.61 -3.19 23.09
N ASN A 90 6.70 -2.51 23.49
CA ASN A 90 6.62 -1.21 24.18
C ASN A 90 6.58 -0.03 23.21
N ASP A 91 6.79 -0.28 21.92
CA ASP A 91 6.94 0.78 20.94
C ASP A 91 5.62 1.28 20.37
N SER A 92 5.60 2.57 20.04
CA SER A 92 4.56 3.24 19.28
C SER A 92 5.20 3.74 17.98
N VAL A 93 4.77 3.18 16.86
CA VAL A 93 5.40 3.41 15.55
C VAL A 93 4.53 4.33 14.69
N LEU A 94 5.15 5.28 14.01
CA LEU A 94 4.51 6.03 12.92
C LEU A 94 4.98 5.49 11.57
N ALA A 95 4.04 5.05 10.73
CA ALA A 95 4.33 4.54 9.40
C ALA A 95 3.43 5.19 8.36
N ILE A 96 3.96 5.42 7.16
CA ILE A 96 3.09 5.69 6.01
C ILE A 96 2.30 4.42 5.70
N THR A 97 1.00 4.58 5.47
CA THR A 97 0.08 3.45 5.34
C THR A 97 0.49 2.52 4.20
N SER A 98 0.88 3.08 3.05
CA SER A 98 1.26 2.32 1.84
C SER A 98 0.24 1.20 1.58
N GLY A 99 0.61 -0.05 1.31
CA GLY A 99 -0.34 -1.16 1.18
C GLY A 99 -0.83 -1.78 2.49
N GLY A 100 -0.31 -1.36 3.64
CA GLY A 100 -0.54 -1.99 4.95
C GLY A 100 0.32 -3.23 5.21
N ASP A 101 1.15 -3.66 4.26
CA ASP A 101 1.91 -4.93 4.36
C ASP A 101 3.00 -4.86 5.43
N ASN A 102 3.81 -3.80 5.47
CA ASN A 102 4.88 -3.65 6.46
C ASN A 102 4.31 -3.52 7.89
N VAL A 103 3.25 -2.73 8.07
CA VAL A 103 2.62 -2.55 9.40
C VAL A 103 1.96 -3.83 9.91
N LEU A 104 1.41 -4.68 9.03
CA LEU A 104 0.96 -6.02 9.38
C LEU A 104 2.14 -6.92 9.78
N HIS A 105 3.26 -6.82 9.07
CA HIS A 105 4.49 -7.51 9.46
C HIS A 105 4.99 -7.05 10.85
N TYR A 106 5.00 -5.75 11.14
CA TYR A 106 5.40 -5.25 12.48
C TYR A 106 4.50 -5.81 13.59
N ALA A 107 3.19 -5.86 13.36
CA ALA A 107 2.24 -6.42 14.31
C ALA A 107 2.53 -7.91 14.62
N ILE A 108 2.96 -8.67 13.63
CA ILE A 108 3.37 -10.08 13.79
C ILE A 108 4.70 -10.19 14.53
N SER A 109 5.71 -9.43 14.10
CA SER A 109 7.09 -9.63 14.50
C SER A 109 7.41 -9.02 15.87
N ALA A 110 6.82 -7.87 16.20
CA ALA A 110 7.08 -7.16 17.47
C ALA A 110 5.85 -6.93 18.34
N SER A 111 4.64 -7.08 17.78
CA SER A 111 3.38 -6.69 18.43
C SER A 111 3.46 -5.32 19.14
N PRO A 112 3.81 -4.22 18.43
CA PRO A 112 3.95 -2.90 19.03
C PRO A 112 2.68 -2.47 19.77
N LYS A 113 2.84 -1.59 20.75
CA LYS A 113 1.73 -1.03 21.52
C LYS A 113 0.78 -0.26 20.62
N HIS A 114 1.32 0.57 19.73
CA HIS A 114 0.55 1.35 18.76
C HIS A 114 1.24 1.38 17.40
N ILE A 115 0.44 1.32 16.34
CA ILE A 115 0.88 1.49 14.95
C ILE A 115 0.03 2.56 14.31
N HIS A 116 0.58 3.76 14.18
CA HIS A 116 -0.05 4.92 13.55
C HIS A 116 0.23 4.86 12.05
N CYS A 117 -0.75 4.41 11.28
CA CYS A 117 -0.69 4.40 9.82
C CYS A 117 -1.22 5.73 9.29
N VAL A 118 -0.42 6.48 8.53
CA VAL A 118 -0.80 7.80 8.03
C VAL A 118 -0.87 7.80 6.51
N ASP A 119 -1.93 8.37 5.95
CA ASP A 119 -2.03 8.63 4.51
C ASP A 119 -2.95 9.84 4.23
N MET A 120 -2.69 10.57 3.16
CA MET A 120 -3.60 11.61 2.69
C MET A 120 -4.70 11.06 1.78
N ASN A 121 -4.46 9.92 1.12
CA ASN A 121 -5.42 9.24 0.29
C ASN A 121 -6.35 8.37 1.15
N PRO A 122 -7.65 8.71 1.29
CA PRO A 122 -8.57 7.91 2.08
C PRO A 122 -8.69 6.47 1.58
N CYS A 123 -8.57 6.24 0.26
CA CYS A 123 -8.68 4.92 -0.36
C CYS A 123 -7.57 3.97 0.12
N GLN A 124 -6.40 4.52 0.44
CA GLN A 124 -5.29 3.72 0.97
C GLN A 124 -5.63 3.17 2.36
N GLY A 125 -6.26 4.00 3.19
CA GLY A 125 -6.80 3.55 4.46
C GLY A 125 -7.97 2.58 4.34
N HIS A 126 -8.85 2.74 3.34
CA HIS A 126 -9.93 1.78 3.06
C HIS A 126 -9.36 0.39 2.73
N LEU A 127 -8.21 0.30 2.05
CA LEU A 127 -7.52 -0.96 1.79
C LEU A 127 -7.00 -1.62 3.07
N VAL A 128 -6.31 -0.87 3.92
CA VAL A 128 -5.81 -1.44 5.18
C VAL A 128 -6.97 -1.84 6.09
N GLU A 129 -8.03 -1.04 6.15
CA GLU A 129 -9.24 -1.38 6.89
C GLU A 129 -9.90 -2.67 6.39
N LEU A 130 -9.94 -2.89 5.06
CA LEU A 130 -10.40 -4.15 4.48
C LEU A 130 -9.53 -5.35 4.87
N LYS A 131 -8.19 -5.19 4.83
CA LYS A 131 -7.26 -6.26 5.25
C LYS A 131 -7.48 -6.61 6.73
N LEU A 132 -7.54 -5.61 7.61
CA LEU A 132 -7.75 -5.81 9.05
C LEU A 132 -9.10 -6.49 9.35
N ALA A 133 -10.19 -6.02 8.74
CA ALA A 133 -11.51 -6.62 8.89
C ALA A 133 -11.56 -8.06 8.35
N ALA A 134 -10.89 -8.32 7.22
CA ALA A 134 -10.81 -9.65 6.63
C ALA A 134 -10.02 -10.62 7.52
N ILE A 135 -8.89 -10.20 8.09
CA ILE A 135 -8.13 -11.02 9.06
C ILE A 135 -8.99 -11.36 10.29
N HIS A 136 -9.74 -10.38 10.78
CA HIS A 136 -10.59 -10.57 11.95
C HIS A 136 -11.73 -11.58 11.70
N THR A 137 -12.34 -11.54 10.51
CA THR A 137 -13.63 -12.22 10.25
C THR A 137 -13.56 -13.46 9.36
N LEU A 138 -12.62 -13.52 8.42
CA LEU A 138 -12.55 -14.58 7.43
C LEU A 138 -11.68 -15.75 7.91
N ASP A 139 -11.82 -16.91 7.29
CA ASP A 139 -10.83 -17.96 7.42
C ASP A 139 -9.62 -17.69 6.49
N TYR A 140 -8.56 -18.48 6.68
CA TYR A 140 -7.34 -18.30 5.89
C TYR A 140 -7.56 -18.52 4.39
N ALA A 141 -8.48 -19.41 4.01
CA ALA A 141 -8.71 -19.73 2.61
C ALA A 141 -9.35 -18.56 1.87
N ASP A 142 -10.44 -17.99 2.42
CA ASP A 142 -11.07 -16.79 1.89
C ASP A 142 -10.07 -15.60 1.88
N PHE A 143 -9.30 -15.43 2.96
CA PHE A 143 -8.31 -14.36 3.08
C PHE A 143 -7.19 -14.46 2.05
N PHE A 144 -6.62 -15.65 1.88
CA PHE A 144 -5.54 -15.90 0.93
C PHE A 144 -6.04 -15.84 -0.52
N ALA A 145 -7.26 -16.28 -0.82
CA ALA A 145 -7.82 -16.08 -2.15
C ALA A 145 -7.97 -14.57 -2.47
N MET A 146 -8.43 -13.76 -1.50
CA MET A 146 -8.50 -12.32 -1.68
C MET A 146 -7.13 -11.66 -1.84
N PHE A 147 -6.23 -11.80 -0.88
CA PHE A 147 -4.97 -11.03 -0.82
C PHE A 147 -3.71 -11.83 -1.15
N GLY A 148 -3.78 -13.15 -1.28
CA GLY A 148 -2.69 -13.95 -1.87
C GLY A 148 -2.87 -14.00 -3.38
N GLU A 149 -3.90 -14.72 -3.82
CA GLU A 149 -4.22 -14.92 -5.23
C GLU A 149 -4.73 -13.66 -5.94
N GLY A 150 -5.16 -12.65 -5.17
CA GLY A 150 -5.70 -11.41 -5.72
C GLY A 150 -7.06 -11.61 -6.40
N ARG A 151 -7.78 -12.70 -6.12
CA ARG A 151 -9.04 -13.04 -6.81
C ARG A 151 -9.97 -13.84 -5.89
N HIS A 152 -11.22 -13.40 -5.81
CA HIS A 152 -12.23 -14.07 -5.01
C HIS A 152 -13.62 -13.93 -5.65
N PRO A 153 -14.24 -15.03 -6.13
CA PRO A 153 -15.51 -14.96 -6.89
C PRO A 153 -16.67 -14.42 -6.04
N ASN A 154 -16.64 -14.65 -4.73
CA ASN A 154 -17.71 -14.27 -3.80
C ASN A 154 -17.36 -13.05 -2.93
N PHE A 155 -16.43 -12.19 -3.35
CA PHE A 155 -15.99 -11.04 -2.55
C PHE A 155 -17.17 -10.17 -2.07
N ARG A 156 -18.11 -9.84 -2.97
CA ARG A 156 -19.28 -9.01 -2.63
C ARG A 156 -20.13 -9.61 -1.50
N HIS A 157 -20.31 -10.93 -1.51
CA HIS A 157 -21.03 -11.64 -0.46
C HIS A 157 -20.27 -11.60 0.86
N LEU A 158 -18.95 -11.86 0.86
CA LEU A 158 -18.12 -11.77 2.07
C LEU A 158 -18.10 -10.35 2.65
N LEU A 159 -18.02 -9.35 1.77
CA LEU A 159 -18.06 -7.94 2.15
C LEU A 159 -19.34 -7.63 2.93
N ASP A 160 -20.52 -7.98 2.39
CA ASP A 160 -21.80 -7.66 3.03
C ASP A 160 -22.10 -8.52 4.25
N SER A 161 -21.73 -9.81 4.24
CA SER A 161 -22.14 -10.77 5.27
C SER A 161 -21.18 -10.89 6.45
N LYS A 162 -19.86 -10.75 6.23
CA LYS A 162 -18.83 -10.99 7.25
C LYS A 162 -18.02 -9.73 7.59
N ILE A 163 -17.60 -8.96 6.58
CA ILE A 163 -16.62 -7.87 6.75
C ILE A 163 -17.30 -6.55 7.17
N ALA A 164 -18.47 -6.22 6.60
CA ALA A 164 -19.15 -4.94 6.78
C ALA A 164 -19.27 -4.45 8.24
N PRO A 165 -19.56 -5.29 9.25
CA PRO A 165 -19.67 -4.82 10.65
C PRO A 165 -18.39 -4.17 11.21
N TYR A 166 -17.23 -4.44 10.60
CA TYR A 166 -15.92 -3.97 11.07
C TYR A 166 -15.34 -2.86 10.19
N LEU A 167 -16.04 -2.47 9.12
CA LEU A 167 -15.64 -1.35 8.28
C LEU A 167 -16.29 -0.05 8.74
N SER A 168 -15.55 1.05 8.60
CA SER A 168 -16.12 2.40 8.57
C SER A 168 -17.11 2.53 7.41
N ALA A 169 -18.11 3.40 7.58
CA ALA A 169 -19.12 3.63 6.54
C ALA A 169 -18.48 4.02 5.19
N ALA A 170 -17.48 4.91 5.23
CA ALA A 170 -16.76 5.33 4.03
C ALA A 170 -16.00 4.17 3.34
N ALA A 171 -15.35 3.30 4.11
CA ALA A 171 -14.66 2.13 3.54
C ALA A 171 -15.66 1.12 2.96
N TYR A 172 -16.77 0.87 3.66
CA TYR A 172 -17.80 -0.02 3.17
C TYR A 172 -18.41 0.47 1.86
N ASP A 173 -18.78 1.76 1.78
CA ASP A 173 -19.32 2.35 0.56
C ASP A 173 -18.33 2.26 -0.61
N PHE A 174 -17.05 2.60 -0.36
CA PHE A 174 -15.97 2.44 -1.34
C PHE A 174 -15.89 1.00 -1.87
N TRP A 175 -15.84 0.00 -1.00
CA TRP A 175 -15.72 -1.40 -1.42
C TRP A 175 -17.01 -1.97 -2.02
N ARG A 176 -18.18 -1.43 -1.65
CA ARG A 176 -19.46 -1.77 -2.27
C ARG A 176 -19.50 -1.31 -3.73
N GLU A 177 -19.02 -0.10 -4.01
CA GLU A 177 -18.88 0.43 -5.37
C GLU A 177 -17.81 -0.32 -6.17
N ASN A 178 -16.73 -0.75 -5.51
CA ASN A 178 -15.63 -1.51 -6.10
C ASN A 178 -15.79 -3.02 -5.85
N GLY A 179 -17.02 -3.54 -5.92
CA GLY A 179 -17.34 -4.94 -5.64
C GLY A 179 -16.70 -5.95 -6.61
N ASP A 180 -16.17 -5.48 -7.74
CA ASP A 180 -15.44 -6.27 -8.72
C ASP A 180 -13.91 -6.26 -8.48
N ALA A 181 -13.41 -5.64 -7.41
CA ALA A 181 -11.97 -5.48 -7.15
C ALA A 181 -11.19 -6.82 -7.17
N PHE A 182 -11.84 -7.91 -6.77
CA PHE A 182 -11.28 -9.27 -6.76
C PHE A 182 -11.85 -10.17 -7.88
N SER A 183 -12.49 -9.61 -8.91
CA SER A 183 -12.95 -10.37 -10.08
C SER A 183 -11.79 -10.81 -10.98
N SER A 184 -10.71 -10.03 -10.97
CA SER A 184 -9.44 -10.21 -11.69
C SER A 184 -8.29 -9.84 -10.75
N ALA A 185 -7.04 -9.98 -11.21
CA ALA A 185 -5.84 -9.74 -10.40
C ALA A 185 -5.87 -8.39 -9.66
N PHE A 186 -6.12 -8.44 -8.36
CA PHE A 186 -6.21 -7.29 -7.45
C PHE A 186 -4.99 -6.37 -7.55
N TYR A 187 -3.79 -6.96 -7.66
CA TYR A 187 -2.51 -6.25 -7.73
C TYR A 187 -2.28 -5.47 -9.04
N LEU A 188 -3.11 -5.70 -10.07
CA LEU A 188 -3.07 -4.92 -11.31
C LEU A 188 -4.08 -3.75 -11.29
N ARG A 189 -4.76 -3.52 -10.17
CA ARG A 189 -5.68 -2.40 -9.96
C ARG A 189 -4.99 -1.29 -9.14
N GLY A 190 -5.70 -0.18 -8.94
CA GLY A 190 -5.12 1.02 -8.35
C GLY A 190 -4.20 1.78 -9.31
N TYR A 191 -3.58 2.87 -8.84
CA TYR A 191 -2.68 3.66 -9.70
C TYR A 191 -1.42 2.89 -10.08
N SER A 192 -0.76 2.21 -9.13
CA SER A 192 0.44 1.38 -9.38
C SER A 192 0.19 0.17 -10.28
N GLY A 193 -1.05 -0.34 -10.31
CA GLY A 193 -1.46 -1.40 -11.22
C GLY A 193 -1.23 -1.05 -12.70
N TRP A 194 -1.36 0.23 -13.09
CA TRP A 194 -1.05 0.68 -14.45
C TRP A 194 0.44 0.56 -14.80
N ALA A 195 1.34 0.87 -13.86
CA ALA A 195 2.77 0.72 -14.07
C ALA A 195 3.13 -0.76 -14.26
N ILE A 196 2.57 -1.64 -13.43
CA ILE A 196 2.79 -3.09 -13.53
C ILE A 196 2.21 -3.64 -14.83
N TYR A 197 0.99 -3.24 -15.19
CA TYR A 197 0.37 -3.63 -16.46
C TYR A 197 1.22 -3.22 -17.66
N LEU A 198 1.73 -1.99 -17.67
CA LEU A 198 2.60 -1.49 -18.73
C LEU A 198 3.93 -2.26 -18.79
N MET A 199 4.55 -2.54 -17.64
CA MET A 199 5.75 -3.37 -17.57
C MET A 199 5.51 -4.75 -18.20
N ARG A 200 4.39 -5.40 -17.86
CA ARG A 200 3.99 -6.69 -18.46
C ARG A 200 3.77 -6.58 -19.96
N LEU A 201 3.20 -5.47 -20.43
CA LEU A 201 3.03 -5.21 -21.86
C LEU A 201 4.37 -5.05 -22.57
N VAL A 202 5.33 -4.33 -21.98
CA VAL A 202 6.70 -4.18 -22.53
C VAL A 202 7.35 -5.56 -22.68
N PHE A 203 7.32 -6.41 -21.65
CA PHE A 203 7.88 -7.76 -21.74
C PHE A 203 7.17 -8.62 -22.78
N LYS A 204 5.85 -8.50 -22.90
CA LYS A 204 5.07 -9.24 -23.92
C LYS A 204 5.45 -8.80 -25.33
N CYS A 205 5.50 -7.49 -25.59
CA CYS A 205 5.87 -6.95 -26.90
C CYS A 205 7.33 -7.26 -27.29
N ALA A 206 8.23 -7.34 -26.31
CA ALA A 206 9.62 -7.73 -26.51
C ALA A 206 9.83 -9.25 -26.65
N GLY A 207 8.77 -10.08 -26.59
CA GLY A 207 8.89 -11.53 -26.63
C GLY A 207 9.50 -12.16 -25.37
N ALA A 208 9.64 -11.40 -24.28
CA ALA A 208 10.28 -11.83 -23.04
C ALA A 208 9.33 -12.50 -22.04
N SER A 209 8.06 -12.78 -22.42
CA SER A 209 7.10 -13.44 -21.53
C SER A 209 7.55 -14.82 -21.03
N GLY A 210 8.32 -15.56 -21.85
CA GLY A 210 8.95 -16.82 -21.43
C GLY A 210 9.93 -16.59 -20.27
N HIS A 211 10.85 -15.64 -20.44
CA HIS A 211 11.81 -15.26 -19.41
C HIS A 211 11.17 -14.72 -18.14
N VAL A 212 10.05 -14.00 -18.23
CA VAL A 212 9.29 -13.60 -17.03
C VAL A 212 8.78 -14.82 -16.28
N LYS A 213 8.27 -15.83 -17.00
CA LYS A 213 7.82 -17.09 -16.38
C LYS A 213 9.00 -17.85 -15.78
N ASP A 214 10.11 -17.96 -16.49
CA ASP A 214 11.32 -18.62 -15.99
C ASP A 214 11.85 -17.92 -14.74
N PHE A 215 11.88 -16.58 -14.75
CA PHE A 215 12.27 -15.76 -13.61
C PHE A 215 11.38 -15.99 -12.37
N CYS A 216 10.06 -16.08 -12.56
CA CYS A 216 9.12 -16.28 -11.45
C CYS A 216 9.11 -17.72 -10.92
N ASN A 217 9.60 -18.70 -11.69
CA ASN A 217 9.66 -20.11 -11.30
C ASN A 217 11.11 -20.58 -11.06
N ALA A 218 12.06 -19.67 -10.94
CA ALA A 218 13.45 -20.01 -10.70
C ALA A 218 13.61 -20.64 -9.30
N ASP A 219 14.28 -21.78 -9.22
CA ASP A 219 14.49 -22.50 -7.96
C ASP A 219 15.55 -21.84 -7.06
N THR A 220 16.42 -21.00 -7.63
CA THR A 220 17.49 -20.31 -6.89
C THR A 220 17.60 -18.84 -7.24
N LEU A 221 18.07 -18.03 -6.28
CA LEU A 221 18.28 -16.60 -6.47
C LEU A 221 19.33 -16.30 -7.54
N GLU A 222 20.33 -17.16 -7.69
CA GLU A 222 21.37 -17.01 -8.72
C GLU A 222 20.78 -17.18 -10.13
N GLU A 223 19.87 -18.14 -10.32
CA GLU A 223 19.17 -18.31 -11.58
C GLU A 223 18.24 -17.13 -11.87
N GLN A 224 17.51 -16.68 -10.84
CA GLN A 224 16.63 -15.53 -10.92
C GLN A 224 17.41 -14.25 -11.29
N ASP A 225 18.55 -13.98 -10.66
CA ASP A 225 19.44 -12.86 -10.97
C ASP A 225 20.04 -12.97 -12.39
N ARG A 226 20.42 -14.18 -12.82
CA ARG A 226 20.90 -14.43 -14.18
C ARG A 226 19.85 -14.06 -15.23
N ILE A 227 18.61 -14.54 -15.07
CA ILE A 227 17.51 -14.23 -15.99
C ILE A 227 17.20 -12.73 -15.97
N TRP A 228 17.17 -12.12 -14.78
CA TRP A 228 16.98 -10.68 -14.62
C TRP A 228 18.00 -9.89 -15.43
N ARG A 229 19.30 -10.10 -15.18
CA ARG A 229 20.37 -9.33 -15.81
C ARG A 229 20.44 -9.56 -17.32
N ALA A 230 20.22 -10.79 -17.78
CA ALA A 230 20.34 -11.16 -19.19
C ALA A 230 19.13 -10.71 -20.03
N HIS A 231 17.91 -10.85 -19.52
CA HIS A 231 16.70 -10.79 -20.35
C HIS A 231 15.70 -9.70 -19.94
N LEU A 232 15.53 -9.42 -18.65
CA LEU A 232 14.46 -8.52 -18.17
C LEU A 232 14.97 -7.10 -17.92
N ARG A 233 16.12 -6.97 -17.25
CA ARG A 233 16.76 -5.70 -16.90
C ARG A 233 17.02 -4.79 -18.12
N PRO A 234 17.54 -5.28 -19.26
CA PRO A 234 17.78 -4.42 -20.42
C PRO A 234 16.51 -3.80 -21.00
N LEU A 235 15.37 -4.48 -20.84
CA LEU A 235 14.07 -3.99 -21.28
C LEU A 235 13.54 -2.91 -20.34
N MET A 236 13.74 -3.07 -19.02
CA MET A 236 13.34 -2.08 -18.02
C MET A 236 14.17 -0.80 -18.07
N LEU A 237 15.48 -0.94 -18.31
CA LEU A 237 16.41 0.18 -18.43
C LEU A 237 16.53 0.74 -19.86
N ASN A 238 15.63 0.34 -20.76
CA ASN A 238 15.59 0.87 -22.11
C ASN A 238 15.31 2.40 -22.08
N PRO A 239 16.04 3.22 -22.87
CA PRO A 239 15.87 4.68 -22.90
C PRO A 239 14.43 5.15 -23.15
N VAL A 240 13.62 4.40 -23.92
CA VAL A 240 12.21 4.71 -24.16
C VAL A 240 11.37 4.53 -22.89
N VAL A 241 11.58 3.42 -22.18
CA VAL A 241 10.89 3.12 -20.90
C VAL A 241 11.29 4.16 -19.85
N VAL A 242 12.58 4.44 -19.73
CA VAL A 242 13.11 5.47 -18.82
C VAL A 242 12.57 6.86 -19.17
N SER A 243 12.45 7.20 -20.46
CA SER A 243 11.85 8.47 -20.90
C SER A 243 10.37 8.59 -20.50
N LEU A 244 9.61 7.50 -20.62
CA LEU A 244 8.22 7.49 -20.16
C LEU A 244 8.12 7.70 -18.64
N MET A 245 9.00 7.06 -17.87
CA MET A 245 9.07 7.25 -16.41
C MET A 245 9.54 8.65 -15.99
N LYS A 246 10.16 9.44 -16.88
CA LYS A 246 10.44 10.86 -16.64
C LYS A 246 9.18 11.72 -16.72
N SER A 247 8.08 11.25 -17.33
CA SER A 247 6.87 12.04 -17.51
C SER A 247 6.20 12.35 -16.17
N PRO A 248 5.93 13.64 -15.84
CA PRO A 248 5.25 14.00 -14.58
C PRO A 248 3.83 13.41 -14.49
N VAL A 249 3.16 13.25 -15.64
CA VAL A 249 1.83 12.64 -15.71
C VAL A 249 1.90 11.16 -15.34
N PHE A 250 2.93 10.46 -15.79
CA PHE A 250 3.14 9.05 -15.45
C PHE A 250 3.55 8.90 -13.98
N CYS A 251 4.50 9.70 -13.50
CA CYS A 251 4.92 9.71 -12.10
C CYS A 251 3.72 9.89 -11.15
N TRP A 252 2.83 10.84 -11.43
CA TRP A 252 1.67 11.08 -10.58
C TRP A 252 0.59 9.99 -10.73
N ASN A 253 0.15 9.70 -11.96
CA ASN A 253 -1.00 8.81 -12.17
C ASN A 253 -0.67 7.32 -12.10
N ALA A 254 0.60 6.92 -12.22
CA ALA A 254 0.98 5.52 -12.14
C ALA A 254 1.80 5.22 -10.88
N LEU A 255 2.59 6.17 -10.39
CA LEU A 255 3.50 5.94 -9.25
C LEU A 255 3.14 6.79 -8.03
N GLY A 256 2.11 7.64 -8.07
CA GLY A 256 1.74 8.51 -6.96
C GLY A 256 2.83 9.51 -6.53
N VAL A 257 3.86 9.76 -7.36
CA VAL A 257 5.02 10.58 -7.00
C VAL A 257 4.68 12.07 -7.18
N PRO A 258 4.69 12.89 -6.10
CA PRO A 258 4.47 14.33 -6.20
C PRO A 258 5.60 15.03 -6.96
N LEU A 259 5.30 16.18 -7.57
CA LEU A 259 6.27 16.95 -8.37
C LEU A 259 7.56 17.31 -7.61
N ASN A 260 7.47 17.58 -6.31
CA ASN A 260 8.62 17.94 -5.49
C ASN A 260 9.55 16.75 -5.28
N GLN A 261 9.00 15.56 -5.01
CA GLN A 261 9.78 14.33 -4.90
C GLN A 261 10.44 13.97 -6.24
N ARG A 262 9.71 14.14 -7.36
CA ARG A 262 10.29 14.00 -8.70
C ARG A 262 11.46 14.95 -8.93
N LYS A 263 11.38 16.21 -8.49
CA LYS A 263 12.49 17.17 -8.60
C LYS A 263 13.71 16.71 -7.79
N MET A 264 13.51 16.19 -6.58
CA MET A 264 14.60 15.64 -5.77
C MET A 264 15.28 14.48 -6.49
N LEU A 265 14.50 13.53 -7.00
CA LEU A 265 14.99 12.38 -7.77
C LEU A 265 15.78 12.81 -9.02
N LEU A 266 15.32 13.85 -9.72
CA LEU A 266 16.04 14.39 -10.87
C LEU A 266 17.36 15.08 -10.50
N ASN A 267 17.48 15.60 -9.28
CA ASN A 267 18.70 16.21 -8.78
C ASN A 267 19.70 15.17 -8.23
N ASP A 268 19.22 14.01 -7.76
CA ASP A 268 20.00 12.97 -7.07
C ASP A 268 20.41 11.82 -8.00
N GLY A 269 20.90 12.15 -9.19
CA GLY A 269 21.39 11.17 -10.18
C GLY A 269 20.44 10.89 -11.34
N GLY A 270 19.13 11.11 -11.17
CA GLY A 270 18.15 11.01 -12.25
C GLY A 270 17.36 9.69 -12.28
N VAL A 271 16.40 9.62 -13.22
CA VAL A 271 15.42 8.51 -13.29
C VAL A 271 16.07 7.16 -13.64
N TYR A 272 17.14 7.16 -14.42
CA TYR A 272 17.79 5.90 -14.83
C TYR A 272 18.45 5.22 -13.62
N GLU A 273 19.27 5.98 -12.90
CA GLU A 273 19.98 5.58 -11.69
C GLU A 273 18.99 5.09 -10.63
N TYR A 274 17.90 5.84 -10.44
CA TYR A 274 16.84 5.46 -9.53
C TYR A 274 16.19 4.11 -9.87
N ILE A 275 15.79 3.90 -11.14
CA ILE A 275 15.18 2.64 -11.58
C ILE A 275 16.17 1.49 -11.42
N ARG A 276 17.43 1.70 -11.81
CA ARG A 276 18.49 0.70 -11.67
C ARG A 276 18.66 0.28 -10.21
N ASP A 277 18.85 1.25 -9.32
CA ASP A 277 19.16 1.00 -7.92
C ASP A 277 17.95 0.45 -7.15
N THR A 278 16.72 0.76 -7.61
CA THR A 278 15.49 0.19 -7.07
C THR A 278 15.28 -1.25 -7.53
N LEU A 279 15.52 -1.57 -8.81
CA LEU A 279 15.15 -2.87 -9.38
C LEU A 279 16.26 -3.93 -9.26
N ASP A 280 17.53 -3.55 -9.27
CA ASP A 280 18.66 -4.50 -9.22
C ASP A 280 18.71 -5.37 -7.95
N PRO A 281 18.25 -4.90 -6.77
CA PRO A 281 18.17 -5.75 -5.56
C PRO A 281 16.96 -6.71 -5.54
N LEU A 282 15.88 -6.40 -6.28
CA LEU A 282 14.59 -7.09 -6.16
C LEU A 282 14.54 -8.55 -6.64
N PRO A 283 15.44 -9.06 -7.51
CA PRO A 283 15.51 -10.49 -7.79
C PRO A 283 15.75 -11.36 -6.56
N SER A 284 16.16 -10.78 -5.42
CA SER A 284 16.32 -11.52 -4.16
C SER A 284 15.06 -11.55 -3.28
N SER A 285 13.96 -10.91 -3.70
CA SER A 285 12.75 -10.77 -2.88
C SER A 285 11.47 -11.23 -3.60
N TYR A 286 10.44 -11.56 -2.81
CA TYR A 286 9.12 -11.95 -3.33
C TYR A 286 8.41 -10.80 -4.10
N LEU A 287 8.86 -9.56 -3.91
CA LEU A 287 8.18 -8.34 -4.35
C LEU A 287 8.09 -8.25 -5.87
N LEU A 288 9.20 -8.54 -6.57
CA LEU A 288 9.23 -8.45 -8.03
C LEU A 288 8.44 -9.60 -8.67
N THR A 289 8.55 -10.81 -8.12
CA THR A 289 7.76 -11.97 -8.57
C THR A 289 6.26 -11.69 -8.47
N ALA A 290 5.81 -11.17 -7.32
CA ALA A 290 4.40 -10.83 -7.11
C ALA A 290 3.91 -9.76 -8.08
N ALA A 291 4.70 -8.72 -8.35
CA ALA A 291 4.37 -7.70 -9.33
C ALA A 291 4.24 -8.29 -10.76
N LEU A 292 5.16 -9.16 -11.16
CA LEU A 292 5.15 -9.77 -12.50
C LEU A 292 3.98 -10.74 -12.69
N LEU A 293 3.70 -11.59 -11.69
CA LEU A 293 2.58 -12.53 -11.70
C LEU A 293 1.24 -11.81 -11.55
N GLY A 294 1.20 -10.73 -10.78
CA GLY A 294 -0.02 -10.02 -10.37
C GLY A 294 -0.76 -10.71 -9.22
N HIS A 295 -0.09 -11.61 -8.50
CA HIS A 295 -0.58 -12.30 -7.31
C HIS A 295 0.62 -12.87 -6.52
N TYR A 296 0.40 -13.20 -5.25
CA TYR A 296 1.33 -13.95 -4.42
C TYR A 296 1.07 -15.45 -4.51
N THR A 297 2.11 -16.25 -4.31
CA THR A 297 2.00 -17.70 -4.12
C THR A 297 2.16 -18.05 -2.64
N HIS A 298 1.78 -19.26 -2.23
CA HIS A 298 1.96 -19.67 -0.84
C HIS A 298 3.43 -19.66 -0.40
N ASP A 299 4.35 -19.96 -1.32
CA ASP A 299 5.79 -20.04 -1.05
C ASP A 299 6.49 -18.67 -1.15
N SER A 300 5.86 -17.68 -1.79
CA SER A 300 6.42 -16.36 -2.05
C SER A 300 5.38 -15.28 -1.74
N CYS A 301 5.19 -15.00 -0.46
CA CYS A 301 4.28 -13.97 0.04
C CYS A 301 4.80 -13.29 1.33
N PRO A 302 4.36 -12.06 1.62
CA PRO A 302 4.55 -11.41 2.92
C PRO A 302 4.09 -12.29 4.09
N GLU A 303 4.74 -12.16 5.26
CA GLU A 303 4.44 -12.97 6.45
C GLU A 303 2.95 -12.97 6.84
N TYR A 304 2.23 -11.85 6.68
CA TYR A 304 0.80 -11.78 7.02
C TYR A 304 -0.11 -12.62 6.11
N LEU A 305 0.37 -13.02 4.93
CA LEU A 305 -0.32 -13.92 4.00
C LEU A 305 0.06 -15.39 4.22
N THR A 306 1.10 -15.69 5.00
CA THR A 306 1.39 -17.08 5.37
C THR A 306 0.31 -17.58 6.34
N ARG A 307 0.08 -18.91 6.38
CA ARG A 307 -0.87 -19.48 7.34
C ARG A 307 -0.46 -19.13 8.77
N CYS A 308 0.84 -19.18 9.07
CA CYS A 308 1.37 -18.89 10.40
C CYS A 308 1.12 -17.43 10.80
N GLY A 309 1.48 -16.47 9.93
CA GLY A 309 1.30 -15.05 10.21
C GLY A 309 -0.18 -14.66 10.32
N PHE A 310 -1.04 -15.20 9.45
CA PHE A 310 -2.48 -15.00 9.55
C PHE A 310 -3.04 -15.48 10.90
N GLU A 311 -2.69 -16.69 11.34
CA GLU A 311 -3.16 -17.22 12.62
C GLU A 311 -2.61 -16.44 13.82
N LYS A 312 -1.36 -15.94 13.74
CA LYS A 312 -0.80 -15.04 14.76
C LYS A 312 -1.60 -13.74 14.88
N LEU A 313 -1.96 -13.12 13.76
CA LEU A 313 -2.77 -11.90 13.75
C LEU A 313 -4.20 -12.14 14.23
N LYS A 314 -4.76 -13.33 13.95
CA LYS A 314 -6.12 -13.70 14.34
C LYS A 314 -6.23 -14.18 15.80
N ALA A 315 -5.14 -14.68 16.38
CA ALA A 315 -5.09 -15.20 17.74
C ALA A 315 -5.59 -14.20 18.79
N ASN A 316 -6.05 -14.72 19.94
CA ASN A 316 -6.53 -13.93 21.07
C ASN A 316 -7.57 -12.87 20.67
N SER A 317 -8.57 -13.28 19.87
CA SER A 317 -9.61 -12.37 19.34
C SER A 317 -9.05 -11.19 18.54
N SER A 318 -7.98 -11.43 17.78
CA SER A 318 -7.27 -10.43 16.98
C SER A 318 -6.63 -9.31 17.80
N ASN A 319 -6.08 -9.62 18.97
CA ASN A 319 -5.50 -8.61 19.86
C ASN A 319 -4.40 -7.77 19.17
N ALA A 320 -3.60 -8.38 18.30
CA ALA A 320 -2.56 -7.68 17.53
C ALA A 320 -3.13 -6.55 16.65
N LEU A 321 -4.38 -6.68 16.17
CA LEU A 321 -5.03 -5.68 15.35
C LEU A 321 -5.46 -4.45 16.17
N HIS A 322 -5.57 -4.54 17.50
CA HIS A 322 -5.93 -3.39 18.34
C HIS A 322 -4.85 -2.31 18.41
N ALA A 323 -3.61 -2.61 17.99
CA ALA A 323 -2.53 -1.63 17.91
C ALA A 323 -2.76 -0.57 16.83
N PHE A 324 -3.53 -0.89 15.78
CA PHE A 324 -3.64 -0.05 14.58
C PHE A 324 -4.49 1.21 14.80
N ARG A 325 -3.98 2.34 14.30
CA ARG A 325 -4.69 3.62 14.18
C ARG A 325 -4.45 4.16 12.78
N LEU A 326 -5.50 4.18 11.94
CA LEU A 326 -5.42 4.65 10.56
C LEU A 326 -5.85 6.12 10.49
N HIS A 327 -4.91 7.00 10.14
CA HIS A 327 -5.11 8.45 10.04
C HIS A 327 -5.24 8.86 8.58
N THR A 328 -6.26 9.66 8.26
CA THR A 328 -6.39 10.32 6.95
C THR A 328 -5.98 11.77 7.07
N ASP A 329 -4.67 12.02 7.01
CA ASP A 329 -4.08 13.34 7.16
C ASP A 329 -2.64 13.31 6.63
N THR A 330 -2.03 14.49 6.58
CA THR A 330 -0.59 14.67 6.43
C THR A 330 0.16 14.11 7.65
N VAL A 331 1.40 13.65 7.43
CA VAL A 331 2.32 13.23 8.52
C VAL A 331 2.45 14.33 9.59
N VAL A 332 2.60 15.58 9.17
CA VAL A 332 2.70 16.73 10.09
C VAL A 332 1.41 16.95 10.87
N GLY A 333 0.25 16.78 10.24
CA GLY A 333 -1.06 16.89 10.88
C GLY A 333 -1.22 15.86 12.01
N VAL A 334 -0.89 14.60 11.72
CA VAL A 334 -0.90 13.53 12.73
C VAL A 334 0.09 13.83 13.86
N LEU A 335 1.35 14.16 13.53
CA LEU A 335 2.38 14.47 14.53
C LEU A 335 1.98 15.61 15.48
N ARG A 336 1.30 16.64 14.98
CA ARG A 336 0.79 17.74 15.82
C ARG A 336 -0.36 17.33 16.75
N GLY A 337 -1.14 16.33 16.35
CA GLY A 337 -2.25 15.80 17.14
C GLY A 337 -1.81 14.77 18.20
N LEU A 338 -0.60 14.23 18.10
CA LEU A 338 -0.07 13.26 19.04
C LEU A 338 0.54 13.94 20.28
N PRO A 339 0.39 13.37 21.49
CA PRO A 339 1.09 13.86 22.66
C PRO A 339 2.62 13.80 22.47
N GLY A 340 3.34 14.70 23.13
CA GLY A 340 4.81 14.62 23.20
C GLY A 340 5.26 13.25 23.73
N ASP A 341 6.37 12.74 23.19
CA ASP A 341 6.98 11.46 23.54
C ASP A 341 6.09 10.22 23.39
N SER A 342 4.97 10.33 22.65
CA SER A 342 4.05 9.22 22.41
C SER A 342 4.53 8.24 21.34
N LEU A 343 5.42 8.69 20.44
CA LEU A 343 6.08 7.86 19.43
C LEU A 343 7.47 7.47 19.91
N THR A 344 7.85 6.22 19.66
CA THR A 344 9.17 5.71 20.03
C THR A 344 9.98 5.29 18.80
N ARG A 345 9.34 5.12 17.64
CA ARG A 345 9.97 4.71 16.36
C ARG A 345 9.32 5.35 15.15
#